data_AF-A0A9D5GL32-F1
#
_entry.id   AF-A0A9D5GL32-F1
#
_cell.length_a   1.000
_cell.length_b   1.000
_cell.length_c   1.000
_cell.angle_alpha   90.00
_cell.angle_beta   90.00
_cell.angle_gamma   90.00
#
_symmetry.space_group_name_H-M   'P 1'
#
loop_
_entity.id
_entity.type
_entity.pdbx_description
1 polymer ?
#
loop_
_entity_poly.entity_id
_entity_poly.type
_entity_poly.pdbx_seq_one_letter_code
_entity_poly.pdbx_strand_id
1 'polypeptide(L)' 'MSEKQRAIVKKFQRFGFVVMGTAANGNVFVELRGNDPVRAAISVDGAVTPLSGDVSRFDWGAAK' A
#
# COMPACT_ATOMS: atom_id res chain seq x y z
N MET A 1 11.90 -5.05 3.19
CA MET A 1 11.30 -4.79 1.86
C MET A 1 12.18 -5.39 0.77
N SER A 2 11.64 -6.31 -0.04
CA SER A 2 12.35 -6.96 -1.15
C SER A 2 12.60 -6.01 -2.32
N GLU A 3 13.53 -6.34 -3.23
CA GLU A 3 13.80 -5.55 -4.44
C GLU A 3 12.57 -5.45 -5.34
N LYS A 4 11.85 -6.57 -5.51
CA LYS A 4 10.61 -6.63 -6.30
C LYS A 4 9.51 -5.75 -5.68
N GLN A 5 9.29 -5.84 -4.37
CA GLN A 5 8.33 -5.00 -3.66
C GLN A 5 8.69 -3.52 -3.81
N ARG A 6 9.97 -3.16 -3.69
CA ARG A 6 10.46 -1.78 -3.87
C ARG A 6 10.21 -1.26 -5.28
N ALA A 7 10.45 -2.07 -6.31
CA ALA A 7 10.19 -1.69 -7.70
C ALA A 7 8.70 -1.40 -7.94
N ILE A 8 7.81 -2.19 -7.35
CA ILE A 8 6.36 -1.99 -7.44
C ILE A 8 5.93 -0.74 -6.69
N VAL A 9 6.41 -0.54 -5.45
CA VAL A 9 6.15 0.70 -4.69
C VAL A 9 6.56 1.94 -5.49
N LYS A 10 7.74 1.91 -6.13
CA LYS A 10 8.21 3.02 -6.98
C LYS A 10 7.30 3.26 -8.19
N LYS A 11 6.76 2.20 -8.79
CA LYS A 11 5.79 2.30 -9.89
C LYS A 11 4.49 2.96 -9.42
N PHE A 12 3.98 2.56 -8.26
CA PHE A 12 2.78 3.16 -7.65
C PHE A 12 2.99 4.65 -7.34
N GLN A 13 4.14 5.01 -6.76
CA GLN A 13 4.51 6.40 -6.50
C GLN A 13 4.54 7.26 -7.78
N ARG A 14 5.02 6.69 -8.91
CA ARG A 14 4.98 7.38 -10.20
C ARG A 14 3.57 7.68 -10.70
N PHE A 15 2.57 6.89 -10.27
CA PHE A 15 1.16 7.12 -10.57
C PHE A 15 0.44 7.99 -9.52
N GLY A 16 1.17 8.57 -8.56
CA GLY A 16 0.61 9.46 -7.55
C GLY A 16 0.11 8.77 -6.28
N PHE A 17 0.32 7.46 -6.13
CA PHE A 17 0.03 6.78 -4.88
C PHE A 17 1.07 7.15 -3.81
N VAL A 18 0.62 7.31 -2.57
CA VAL A 18 1.45 7.54 -1.39
C VAL A 18 1.54 6.28 -0.55
N VAL A 19 2.67 6.05 0.11
CA VAL A 19 2.82 4.95 1.07
C VAL A 19 2.16 5.35 2.38
N MET A 20 1.22 4.53 2.84
CA MET A 20 0.48 4.77 4.09
C MET A 20 1.18 4.14 5.28
N GLY A 21 1.88 3.02 5.07
CA GLY A 21 2.61 2.33 6.12
C GLY A 21 3.04 0.92 5.70
N THR A 22 3.79 0.27 6.57
CA THR A 22 4.21 -1.12 6.42
C THR A 22 3.67 -1.93 7.59
N ALA A 23 2.96 -3.03 7.33
CA ALA A 23 2.50 -3.92 8.39
C ALA A 23 3.65 -4.80 8.93
N ALA A 24 3.45 -5.38 10.11
CA ALA A 24 4.42 -6.28 10.76
C ALA A 24 4.80 -7.50 9.88
N ASN A 25 3.91 -7.93 8.99
CA ASN A 25 4.19 -9.00 8.02
C ASN A 25 5.00 -8.54 6.78
N GLY A 26 5.41 -7.27 6.74
CA GLY A 26 6.20 -6.68 5.67
C GLY A 26 5.40 -6.18 4.47
N ASN A 27 4.07 -6.26 4.49
CA ASN A 27 3.24 -5.71 3.42
C ASN A 27 3.26 -4.18 3.45
N VAL A 28 3.41 -3.57 2.28
CA VAL A 28 3.38 -2.10 2.13
C VAL A 28 2.02 -1.70 1.61
N PHE A 29 1.40 -0.73 2.27
CA PHE A 29 0.11 -0.21 1.85
C PHE A 29 0.26 1.13 1.16
N VAL A 30 -0.46 1.29 0.07
CA VAL A 30 -0.42 2.48 -0.78
C VAL A 30 -1.82 3.00 -1.04
N GLU A 31 -1.94 4.32 -1.16
CA GLU A 31 -3.20 5.03 -1.39
C GLU A 31 -3.03 6.08 -2.48
N LEU A 32 -3.94 6.12 -3.45
CA LEU A 32 -4.13 7.26 -4.34
C LEU A 32 -5.21 8.15 -3.74
N ARG A 33 -4.82 9.34 -3.30
CA ARG A 33 -5.73 10.30 -2.67
C ARG A 33 -6.68 10.91 -3.70
N GLY A 34 -7.95 11.00 -3.34
CA GLY A 34 -9.03 11.57 -4.14
C GLY A 34 -10.33 11.58 -3.34
N ASN A 35 -11.43 12.01 -3.98
CA ASN A 35 -12.77 11.97 -3.36
C ASN A 35 -13.21 10.52 -3.05
N ASP A 36 -12.73 9.57 -3.85
CA ASP A 36 -12.83 8.14 -3.60
C ASP A 36 -11.42 7.52 -3.63
N PRO A 37 -10.77 7.35 -2.47
CA PRO A 37 -9.38 6.92 -2.39
C PRO A 37 -9.19 5.45 -2.79
N VAL A 38 -8.30 5.20 -3.75
CA VAL A 38 -7.94 3.84 -4.19
C VAL A 38 -6.79 3.32 -3.34
N ARG A 39 -6.93 2.11 -2.78
CA ARG A 39 -5.91 1.52 -1.91
C ARG A 39 -5.47 0.15 -2.38
N ALA A 40 -4.22 -0.19 -2.08
CA ALA A 40 -3.68 -1.52 -2.34
C ALA A 40 -2.66 -1.93 -1.28
N ALA A 41 -2.56 -3.23 -1.04
CA ALA A 41 -1.46 -3.85 -0.31
C ALA A 41 -0.47 -4.47 -1.31
N ILE A 42 0.82 -4.23 -1.11
CA ILE A 42 1.91 -4.79 -1.88
C ILE A 42 2.66 -5.75 -0.96
N SER A 43 2.49 -7.04 -1.21
CA SER A 43 3.13 -8.11 -0.46
C SER A 43 4.64 -8.15 -0.68
N VAL A 44 5.36 -8.83 0.21
CA VAL A 44 6.83 -8.98 0.16
C VAL A 44 7.32 -9.68 -1.12
N ASP A 45 6.50 -10.54 -1.72
CA ASP A 45 6.72 -11.24 -2.99
C ASP A 45 6.33 -10.40 -4.22
N GLY A 46 5.82 -9.19 -4.00
CA GLY A 46 5.33 -8.28 -5.02
C GLY A 46 3.92 -8.55 -5.52
N ALA A 47 3.14 -9.42 -4.88
CA ALA A 47 1.71 -9.51 -5.17
C ALA A 47 1.02 -8.19 -4.78
N VAL A 48 0.10 -7.73 -5.64
CA VAL A 48 -0.68 -6.51 -5.42
C VAL A 48 -2.13 -6.91 -5.19
N THR A 49 -2.65 -6.56 -4.02
CA THR A 49 -4.04 -6.80 -3.66
C THR A 49 -4.78 -5.46 -3.59
N PRO A 50 -5.71 -5.17 -4.51
CA PRO A 50 -6.56 -4.00 -4.39
C PRO A 50 -7.45 -4.14 -3.15
N LEU A 51 -7.58 -3.06 -2.40
CA LEU A 51 -8.45 -3.00 -1.22
C LEU A 51 -9.68 -2.20 -1.59
N SER A 52 -10.83 -2.88 -1.64
CA SER A 52 -12.15 -2.28 -1.83
C SER A 52 -12.95 -2.34 -0.53
N GLY A 53 -13.89 -1.41 -0.37
CA GLY A 53 -14.78 -1.34 0.80
C GLY A 53 -14.22 -0.54 1.97
N ASP A 54 -14.85 -0.67 3.14
CA ASP A 54 -14.45 0.03 4.34
C ASP A 54 -13.10 -0.49 4.86
N VAL A 55 -12.10 0.38 4.77
CA VAL A 55 -10.74 0.13 5.23
C VAL A 55 -10.43 0.80 6.58
N SER A 56 -11.45 1.34 7.26
CA SER A 56 -11.33 1.90 8.62
C SER A 56 -10.77 0.89 9.63
N ARG A 57 -11.02 -0.41 9.39
CA ARG A 57 -10.47 -1.53 10.17
C ARG A 57 -8.95 -1.69 10.09
N PHE A 58 -8.30 -1.07 9.09
CA PHE A 58 -6.86 -1.04 9.01
C PHE A 58 -6.37 0.19 9.77
N ASP A 59 -5.72 -0.03 10.91
CA ASP A 59 -5.06 1.03 11.65
C ASP A 59 -3.79 1.46 10.89
N TRP A 60 -3.97 2.47 10.03
CA TRP A 60 -2.90 3.08 9.25
C TRP A 60 -1.86 3.81 10.10
N GLY A 61 -2.22 4.20 11.34
CA GLY A 61 -1.35 4.92 12.27
C GLY A 61 -0.42 4.00 13.08
N ALA A 62 -0.78 2.73 13.24
CA ALA A 62 0.03 1.72 13.90
C ALA A 62 1.19 1.19 13.04
N ALA A 63 1.22 1.51 11.75
CA ALA A 63 2.28 1.13 10.82
C ALA A 63 3.51 2.08 10.86
N LYS A 64 3.89 2.52 12.06
CA LYS A 64 5.10 3.32 12.34
C LYS A 64 6.28 2.44 12.73
#